data_AF-A0A0N4YVX2-F1
#
_entry.id   AF-A0A0N4YVX2-F1
#
_cell.length_a   1.000
_cell.length_b   1.000
_cell.length_c   1.000
_cell.angle_alpha   90.00
_cell.angle_beta   90.00
_cell.angle_gamma   90.00
#
_symmetry.space_group_name_H-M   'P 1'
#
loop_
_entity.id
_entity.type
_entity.pdbx_description
1 polymer ?
#
loop_
_entity_poly.entity_id
_entity_poly.type
_entity_poly.pdbx_seq_one_letter_code
_entity_poly.pdbx_strand_id
1 'polypeptide(L)'
;MFAGGILSIAVVISCYPSVAIEPECYMTLPEVARYYGYSSEVHLVTTKDDYILELHRIPHGKDNADEERPVVFFQHGVFSDGFCWGANLPDQ
;
A
#
# COMPACT_ATOMS: atom_id res chain seq x y z
N MET A 1 20.67 19.67 61.28
CA MET A 1 19.56 20.45 60.71
C MET A 1 20.12 21.17 59.50
N PHE A 2 19.79 20.72 58.29
CA PHE A 2 19.69 21.44 57.01
C PHE A 2 19.67 20.39 55.89
N ALA A 3 18.52 20.35 55.23
CA ALA A 3 18.10 19.30 54.32
C ALA A 3 18.75 19.43 52.95
N GLY A 4 19.00 18.28 52.33
CA GLY A 4 19.47 18.17 50.96
C GLY A 4 18.38 18.41 49.91
N GLY A 5 18.79 18.44 48.65
CA GLY A 5 17.91 18.42 47.50
C GLY A 5 18.52 19.13 46.30
N ILE A 6 19.42 18.45 45.57
CA ILE A 6 19.81 18.87 44.22
C ILE A 6 18.60 18.56 43.32
N LEU A 7 17.98 19.61 42.77
CA LEU A 7 16.85 19.49 41.86
C LEU A 7 17.37 18.99 40.50
N SER A 8 17.37 17.68 40.27
CA SER A 8 17.60 17.12 38.94
C SER A 8 16.41 17.46 38.04
N ILE A 9 16.60 18.42 37.13
CA ILE A 9 15.71 18.59 35.98
C ILE A 9 15.97 17.38 35.07
N ALA A 10 15.10 16.37 35.16
CA ALA A 10 15.03 15.34 34.14
C ALA A 10 14.51 16.01 32.85
N VAL A 11 15.41 16.20 31.89
CA VAL A 11 15.01 16.52 30.52
C VAL A 11 14.29 15.28 29.99
N VAL A 12 12.97 15.25 30.13
CA VAL A 12 12.13 14.29 29.42
C VAL A 12 12.19 14.72 27.97
N ILE A 13 13.14 14.17 27.22
CA ILE A 13 13.09 14.19 25.76
C ILE A 13 11.82 13.40 25.43
N SER A 14 10.71 14.11 25.27
CA SER A 14 9.51 13.56 24.68
C SER A 14 9.90 13.18 23.25
N CYS A 15 10.32 11.93 23.06
CA CYS A 15 10.33 11.30 21.75
C CYS A 15 8.88 11.34 21.28
N TYR A 16 8.53 12.37 20.51
CA TYR A 16 7.37 12.28 19.65
C TYR A 16 7.59 11.03 18.79
N PRO A 17 6.67 10.06 18.78
CA PRO A 17 6.79 8.95 17.85
C PRO A 17 6.90 9.59 16.47
N SER A 18 7.99 9.29 15.75
CA SER A 18 8.02 9.54 14.32
C SER A 18 6.75 8.90 13.76
N VAL A 19 5.91 9.68 13.08
CA VAL A 19 4.76 9.13 12.37
C VAL A 19 5.30 7.99 11.52
N ALA A 20 4.93 6.75 11.87
CA ALA A 20 5.37 5.60 11.12
C ALA A 20 4.71 5.73 9.74
N ILE A 21 5.53 5.80 8.70
CA ILE A 21 5.04 5.85 7.33
C ILE A 21 4.44 4.48 7.02
N GLU A 22 3.24 4.48 6.47
CA GLU A 22 2.53 3.27 6.09
C GLU A 22 3.36 2.48 5.05
N PRO A 23 3.50 1.15 5.20
CA PRO A 23 4.42 0.36 4.40
C PRO A 23 4.10 0.41 2.90
N GLU A 24 2.84 0.63 2.52
CA GLU A 24 2.36 0.73 1.14
C GLU A 24 2.97 1.91 0.39
N CYS A 25 3.42 2.97 1.09
CA CYS A 25 4.07 4.13 0.48
C CYS A 25 5.35 3.77 -0.29
N TYR A 26 5.92 2.59 -0.03
CA TYR A 26 7.14 2.10 -0.65
C TYR A 26 6.93 0.83 -1.50
N MET A 27 5.66 0.47 -1.77
CA MET A 27 5.30 -0.74 -2.50
C MET A 27 4.74 -0.43 -3.88
N THR A 28 4.94 -1.35 -4.81
CA THR A 28 4.21 -1.43 -6.09
C THR A 28 2.81 -2.01 -5.86
N LEU A 29 1.88 -1.77 -6.80
CA LEU A 29 0.52 -2.32 -6.70
C LEU A 29 0.47 -3.85 -6.51
N PRO A 30 1.28 -4.69 -7.22
CA PRO A 30 1.32 -6.13 -6.97
C PRO A 30 1.81 -6.49 -5.56
N GLU A 31 2.72 -5.70 -5.00
CA GLU A 31 3.21 -5.90 -3.63
C GLU A 31 2.14 -5.55 -2.62
N VAL A 32 1.41 -4.44 -2.80
CA VAL A 32 0.27 -4.07 -1.94
C VAL A 32 -0.82 -5.13 -1.98
N ALA A 33 -1.19 -5.60 -3.18
CA ALA A 33 -2.18 -6.67 -3.32
C ALA A 33 -1.77 -7.94 -2.56
N ARG A 34 -0.51 -8.38 -2.72
CA ARG A 34 0.04 -9.55 -2.01
C ARG A 34 0.14 -9.32 -0.50
N TYR A 35 0.54 -8.13 -0.08
CA TYR A 35 0.62 -7.72 1.32
C TYR A 35 -0.73 -7.89 2.03
N TYR A 36 -1.83 -7.58 1.33
CA TYR A 36 -3.18 -7.76 1.83
C TYR A 36 -3.80 -9.14 1.55
N GLY A 37 -3.03 -10.10 1.04
CA GLY A 37 -3.47 -11.48 0.83
C GLY A 37 -4.22 -11.75 -0.48
N TYR A 38 -4.16 -10.85 -1.46
CA TYR A 38 -4.65 -11.11 -2.81
C TYR A 38 -3.55 -11.69 -3.68
N SER A 39 -3.90 -12.59 -4.60
CA SER A 39 -3.03 -12.94 -5.72
C SER A 39 -2.94 -11.75 -6.69
N SER A 40 -1.77 -11.58 -7.31
CA SER A 40 -1.53 -10.50 -8.26
C SER A 40 -0.62 -10.94 -9.40
N GLU A 41 -1.08 -10.67 -10.62
CA GLU A 41 -0.41 -10.92 -11.89
C GLU A 41 -0.01 -9.59 -12.52
N VAL A 42 1.06 -9.63 -13.32
CA VAL A 42 1.53 -8.51 -14.14
C VAL A 42 1.59 -8.96 -15.59
N HIS A 43 0.99 -8.19 -16.48
CA HIS A 43 0.93 -8.45 -17.93
C HIS A 43 1.52 -7.27 -18.69
N LEU A 44 2.51 -7.51 -19.55
CA LEU A 44 3.06 -6.48 -20.42
C LEU A 44 2.31 -6.50 -21.76
N VAL A 45 1.68 -5.37 -22.11
CA VAL A 45 0.89 -5.22 -23.34
C VAL A 45 1.53 -4.15 -24.22
N THR A 46 1.76 -4.48 -25.49
CA THR A 46 2.27 -3.53 -26.48
C THR A 46 1.11 -2.91 -27.26
N THR A 47 1.03 -1.59 -27.28
CA THR A 47 0.04 -0.86 -28.08
C THR A 47 0.41 -0.89 -29.58
N LYS A 48 -0.50 -0.46 -30.45
CA LYS A 48 -0.25 -0.42 -31.90
C LYS A 48 0.86 0.57 -32.30
N ASP A 49 1.12 1.54 -31.44
CA ASP A 49 2.15 2.58 -31.57
C ASP A 49 3.33 2.34 -30.62
N ASP A 50 3.56 1.08 -30.25
CA ASP A 50 4.77 0.58 -29.59
C ASP A 50 5.01 1.02 -28.14
N TYR A 51 4.00 1.51 -27.43
CA TYR A 51 4.09 1.69 -25.98
C TYR A 51 3.93 0.34 -25.28
N ILE A 52 4.80 0.06 -24.30
CA ILE A 52 4.70 -1.11 -23.43
C ILE A 52 3.99 -0.69 -22.15
N LEU A 53 2.78 -1.20 -21.94
CA LEU A 53 1.97 -0.95 -20.76
C LEU A 53 2.06 -2.13 -19.80
N GLU A 54 2.31 -1.86 -18.53
CA GLU A 54 2.19 -2.84 -17.46
C GLU A 54 0.75 -2.85 -16.93
N LEU A 55 0.05 -3.97 -17.07
CA LEU A 55 -1.29 -4.18 -16.55
C LEU A 55 -1.24 -5.07 -15.31
N HIS A 56 -1.91 -4.64 -14.25
CA HIS A 56 -2.03 -5.40 -13.02
C HIS A 56 -3.37 -6.12 -12.98
N ARG A 57 -3.37 -7.41 -12.61
CA ARG A 57 -4.58 -8.22 -12.48
C ARG A 57 -4.64 -8.90 -11.12
N ILE A 58 -5.76 -8.72 -10.43
CA ILE A 58 -6.15 -9.56 -9.29
C ILE A 58 -7.12 -10.62 -9.84
N PRO A 59 -6.69 -11.88 -9.99
CA PRO A 59 -7.49 -12.89 -10.68
C PRO A 59 -8.70 -13.35 -9.87
N HIS A 60 -8.64 -13.21 -8.54
CA HIS A 60 -9.69 -13.66 -7.64
C HIS A 60 -9.68 -12.92 -6.29
N GLY A 61 -10.80 -12.99 -5.56
CA GLY A 61 -10.87 -12.56 -4.16
C GLY A 61 -10.08 -13.51 -3.24
N LYS A 62 -9.82 -13.09 -1.99
CA LYS A 62 -8.96 -13.82 -1.03
C LYS A 62 -9.37 -15.29 -0.84
N ASP A 63 -10.67 -15.55 -0.74
CA ASP A 63 -11.20 -16.87 -0.33
C ASP A 63 -11.78 -17.71 -1.49
N ASN A 64 -11.84 -17.18 -2.71
CA ASN A 64 -12.54 -17.85 -3.81
C ASN A 64 -11.62 -18.05 -5.02
N ALA A 65 -10.83 -19.13 -5.10
CA ALA A 65 -9.90 -19.31 -6.22
C ALA A 65 -10.52 -19.90 -7.50
N ASP A 66 -11.59 -20.70 -7.41
CA ASP A 66 -11.91 -21.74 -8.41
C ASP A 66 -13.11 -21.49 -9.35
N GLU A 67 -13.44 -20.23 -9.66
CA GLU A 67 -14.60 -19.94 -10.53
C GLU A 67 -14.21 -19.14 -11.77
N GLU A 68 -14.79 -19.46 -12.93
CA GLU A 68 -14.77 -18.56 -14.09
C GLU A 68 -15.52 -17.28 -13.73
N ARG A 69 -14.85 -16.13 -13.91
CA ARG A 69 -15.35 -14.83 -13.44
C ARG A 69 -15.53 -13.86 -14.59
N PRO A 70 -16.55 -12.99 -14.52
CA PRO A 70 -16.61 -11.83 -15.40
C PRO A 70 -15.38 -10.93 -15.16
N VAL A 71 -14.81 -10.42 -16.24
CA VAL A 71 -13.69 -9.47 -16.17
C VAL A 71 -14.24 -8.07 -15.94
N VAL A 72 -13.66 -7.36 -14.97
CA VAL A 72 -13.89 -5.94 -14.73
C VAL A 72 -12.59 -5.19 -15.00
N PHE A 73 -12.64 -4.15 -15.83
CA PHE A 73 -11.48 -3.31 -16.15
C PHE A 73 -11.61 -1.96 -15.46
N PHE A 74 -10.57 -1.59 -14.72
CA PHE A 74 -10.50 -0.31 -14.00
C PHE A 74 -9.46 0.59 -14.67
N GLN A 75 -9.89 1.77 -15.10
CA GLN A 75 -9.02 2.79 -15.70
C GLN A 75 -8.91 3.99 -14.76
N HIS A 76 -7.68 4.38 -14.44
CA HIS A 76 -7.42 5.56 -13.62
C HIS A 76 -7.69 6.88 -14.37
N GLY A 77 -7.83 7.96 -13.61
CA GLY A 77 -7.96 9.32 -14.14
C GLY A 77 -6.64 9.97 -14.56
N VAL A 78 -6.69 11.25 -14.92
CA VAL A 78 -5.51 12.05 -15.30
C VAL A 78 -4.57 12.19 -14.09
N PHE A 79 -3.25 12.08 -14.30
CA PHE A 79 -2.20 12.15 -13.26
C PHE A 79 -2.31 11.08 -12.14
N SER A 80 -2.81 9.90 -12.49
CA SER A 80 -2.90 8.74 -11.59
C SER A 80 -2.37 7.48 -12.30
N ASP A 81 -2.44 6.35 -11.63
CA ASP A 81 -2.03 5.03 -12.12
C ASP A 81 -2.97 3.94 -11.56
N GLY A 82 -2.65 2.66 -11.77
CA GLY A 82 -3.47 1.55 -11.29
C GLY A 82 -3.65 1.52 -9.76
N PHE A 83 -2.77 2.16 -8.99
CA PHE A 83 -2.81 2.13 -7.53
C PHE A 83 -4.04 2.84 -6.94
N CYS A 84 -4.68 3.75 -7.68
CA CYS A 84 -5.87 4.46 -7.19
C CYS A 84 -7.02 3.54 -6.76
N TRP A 85 -7.08 2.32 -7.30
CA TRP A 85 -8.10 1.32 -6.95
C TRP A 85 -7.71 0.43 -5.76
N GLY A 86 -6.48 0.52 -5.27
CA GLY A 86 -5.93 -0.26 -4.15
C GLY A 86 -5.34 0.59 -3.02
N ALA A 87 -5.62 1.89 -2.99
CA ALA A 87 -4.97 2.84 -2.08
C ALA A 87 -5.55 2.87 -0.65
N ASN A 88 -6.69 2.22 -0.41
CA ASN A 88 -7.36 2.19 0.89
C ASN A 88 -7.02 0.92 1.67
N LEU A 89 -7.26 0.95 2.98
CA LEU A 89 -7.17 -0.22 3.84
C LEU A 89 -8.31 -1.20 3.51
N PRO A 90 -8.09 -2.52 3.66
CA PRO A 90 -9.10 -3.54 3.34
C PRO A 90 -10.36 -3.47 4.21
N ASP A 91 -10.26 -2.86 5.40
CA ASP A 91 -11.30 -2.85 6.44
C ASP A 91 -11.96 -1.46 6.63
N GLN A 92 -11.73 -0.52 5.71
CA GLN A 92 -12.41 0.78 5.67
C GLN A 92 -13.83 0.67 5.11
#